data_AF-A0A0P0VCA1-F1
#
_entry.id   AF-A0A0P0VCA1-F1
#
_cell.length_a   1.000
_cell.length_b   1.000
_cell.length_c   1.000
_cell.angle_alpha   90.00
_cell.angle_beta   90.00
_cell.angle_gamma   90.00
#
_symmetry.space_group_name_H-M   'P 1'
#
loop_
_entity.id
_entity.type
_entity.pdbx_description
1 polymer ?
#
loop_
_entity_poly.entity_id
_entity_poly.type
_entity_poly.pdbx_seq_one_letter_code
_entity_poly.pdbx_strand_id
1 'polypeptide(L)'
;MDGGVGGAHSSRRSVSSSTGSRRRAGPTENGHHDAAAAAAGRRSSASISRASQQSMTGERTVKRLRLSKALTIPDHTTVYEACRRMAARRVDAVLLTDSNALLCGILTDKDITTRVIARELKLEETPVSKVMTRNPLFVLSDTLAVEALQKMVQGKFRHLPVVENGEVIALLDIAKCLYDAIARMERAAEKGKAIAAAVEGVEKHWGASVSGPNTFIETLRERMFRPSLSTIISENSK
;
A
#
# COMPACT_ATOMS: atom_id res chain seq x y z
N MET A 1 -62.34 -21.68 12.91
CA MET A 1 -63.28 -22.69 12.42
C MET A 1 -62.55 -23.46 11.33
N ASP A 2 -61.84 -24.56 11.57
CA ASP A 2 -61.49 -25.32 12.80
C ASP A 2 -60.08 -25.92 12.56
N GLY A 3 -59.35 -26.58 13.48
CA GLY A 3 -59.67 -27.05 14.83
C GLY A 3 -59.46 -28.57 14.92
N GLY A 4 -58.25 -28.99 15.37
CA GLY A 4 -57.89 -30.40 15.61
C GLY A 4 -56.49 -30.78 15.10
N VAL A 5 -55.77 -31.79 15.64
CA VAL A 5 -55.53 -32.24 17.04
C VAL A 5 -54.48 -33.38 16.99
N GLY A 6 -53.64 -33.49 18.02
CA GLY A 6 -52.72 -34.64 18.22
C GLY A 6 -51.37 -34.54 17.49
N GLY A 7 -50.30 -35.20 17.94
CA GLY A 7 -50.11 -36.03 19.14
C GLY A 7 -48.61 -36.21 19.45
N ALA A 8 -48.24 -36.63 20.66
CA ALA A 8 -46.85 -36.53 21.15
C ALA A 8 -46.22 -37.87 21.58
N HIS A 9 -44.94 -38.07 21.23
CA HIS A 9 -43.96 -38.94 21.91
C HIS A 9 -42.58 -38.25 21.80
N SER A 10 -41.76 -37.99 22.83
CA SER A 10 -41.55 -38.50 24.20
C SER A 10 -40.38 -39.49 24.36
N SER A 11 -39.18 -38.94 24.58
CA SER A 11 -38.07 -39.45 25.42
C SER A 11 -37.13 -38.25 25.67
N ARG A 12 -36.97 -37.61 26.85
CA ARG A 12 -36.62 -38.10 28.22
C ARG A 12 -35.34 -38.95 28.19
N ARG A 13 -34.19 -38.40 28.62
CA ARG A 13 -33.62 -38.40 30.01
C ARG A 13 -32.91 -39.73 30.34
N SER A 14 -31.82 -39.80 31.12
CA SER A 14 -31.06 -38.76 31.85
C SER A 14 -29.73 -39.27 32.44
N VAL A 15 -28.81 -38.33 32.75
CA VAL A 15 -27.78 -38.26 33.81
C VAL A 15 -27.14 -39.54 34.41
N SER A 16 -25.80 -39.56 34.45
CA SER A 16 -24.97 -39.62 35.68
C SER A 16 -23.47 -39.55 35.27
N SER A 17 -22.48 -38.99 35.99
CA SER A 17 -22.27 -38.40 37.32
C SER A 17 -21.76 -39.31 38.45
N SER A 18 -20.44 -39.37 38.66
CA SER A 18 -19.82 -39.76 39.94
C SER A 18 -18.34 -39.32 40.08
N THR A 19 -18.02 -38.66 41.21
CA THR A 19 -16.80 -38.72 42.08
C THR A 19 -15.36 -38.88 41.51
N GLY A 20 -14.30 -38.33 42.15
CA GLY A 20 -14.20 -37.49 43.36
C GLY A 20 -12.96 -37.76 44.25
N SER A 21 -12.64 -36.84 45.18
CA SER A 21 -11.51 -36.85 46.17
C SER A 21 -10.12 -36.42 45.60
N ARG A 22 -9.28 -35.51 46.13
CA ARG A 22 -8.95 -34.89 47.46
C ARG A 22 -7.81 -35.56 48.29
N ARG A 23 -6.60 -34.94 48.33
CA ARG A 23 -5.90 -34.38 49.55
C ARG A 23 -4.37 -34.19 49.41
N ARG A 24 -3.86 -33.11 50.06
CA ARG A 24 -2.60 -32.88 50.87
C ARG A 24 -1.24 -33.57 50.55
N ALA A 25 -0.06 -33.12 51.02
CA ALA A 25 0.53 -31.77 51.32
C ALA A 25 1.97 -31.87 51.92
N GLY A 26 3.01 -31.38 51.22
CA GLY A 26 4.38 -31.02 51.72
C GLY A 26 5.25 -32.14 52.34
N PRO A 27 6.46 -31.85 52.90
CA PRO A 27 7.32 -30.64 52.78
C PRO A 27 8.84 -30.95 52.57
N THR A 28 9.76 -30.00 52.85
CA THR A 28 11.26 -30.08 52.95
C THR A 28 12.06 -30.31 51.65
N GLU A 29 13.33 -29.93 51.42
CA GLU A 29 14.27 -28.83 51.80
C GLU A 29 15.55 -29.02 50.90
N ASN A 30 16.59 -28.19 50.75
CA ASN A 30 17.06 -26.85 51.22
C ASN A 30 18.00 -26.27 50.10
N GLY A 31 18.61 -25.08 50.15
CA GLY A 31 18.59 -23.96 51.09
C GLY A 31 19.34 -22.71 50.54
N HIS A 32 19.42 -21.68 51.39
CA HIS A 32 20.39 -20.57 51.55
C HIS A 32 21.65 -20.52 50.66
N HIS A 33 22.21 -19.36 50.25
CA HIS A 33 22.35 -18.08 50.99
C HIS A 33 22.24 -16.79 50.11
N ASP A 34 21.83 -15.69 50.76
CA ASP A 34 22.41 -14.31 50.81
C ASP A 34 23.31 -13.75 49.67
N ALA A 35 23.34 -12.44 49.35
CA ALA A 35 22.48 -11.28 49.64
C ALA A 35 22.96 -10.03 48.83
N ALA A 36 22.22 -8.91 48.94
CA ALA A 36 22.67 -7.51 48.79
C ALA A 36 23.17 -6.94 47.43
N ALA A 37 22.28 -6.13 46.83
CA ALA A 37 22.50 -4.71 46.46
C ALA A 37 23.44 -4.24 45.30
N ALA A 38 22.77 -3.52 44.36
CA ALA A 38 23.16 -2.22 43.78
C ALA A 38 24.41 -2.05 42.89
N ALA A 39 24.17 -1.88 41.57
CA ALA A 39 24.84 -0.89 40.73
C ALA A 39 23.93 -0.49 39.53
N ALA A 40 24.03 0.75 39.04
CA ALA A 40 23.18 1.25 37.94
C ALA A 40 23.88 1.13 36.56
N GLY A 41 23.15 0.68 35.53
CA GLY A 41 23.69 0.47 34.18
C GLY A 41 22.71 0.84 33.05
N ARG A 42 22.74 2.10 32.60
CA ARG A 42 21.84 2.63 31.53
C ARG A 42 22.17 2.04 30.15
N ARG A 43 21.31 1.17 29.58
CA ARG A 43 21.35 0.78 28.13
C ARG A 43 19.97 0.63 27.45
N SER A 44 19.07 1.59 27.66
CA SER A 44 17.81 1.70 26.92
C SER A 44 17.93 2.63 25.69
N SER A 45 18.51 2.15 24.58
CA SER A 45 18.70 2.98 23.36
C SER A 45 18.61 2.24 22.01
N ALA A 46 18.43 0.92 21.98
CA ALA A 46 18.53 0.12 20.75
C ALA A 46 17.26 0.07 19.87
N SER A 47 16.12 0.62 20.31
CA SER A 47 14.81 0.46 19.66
C SER A 47 14.32 1.64 18.83
N ILE A 48 14.96 2.82 18.91
CA ILE A 48 14.47 4.07 18.29
C ILE A 48 15.13 4.35 16.93
N SER A 49 16.30 3.78 16.65
CA SER A 49 17.16 4.16 15.50
C SER A 49 16.68 3.68 14.12
N ARG A 50 15.83 2.65 14.01
CA ARG A 50 15.31 2.18 12.71
C ARG A 50 14.23 3.09 12.12
N ALA A 51 13.43 3.74 12.96
CA ALA A 51 12.37 4.64 12.48
C ALA A 51 12.90 5.96 11.91
N SER A 52 14.06 6.44 12.37
CA SER A 52 14.66 7.70 11.90
C SER A 52 15.44 7.54 10.59
N GLN A 53 16.07 6.38 10.33
CA GLN A 53 16.80 6.14 9.07
C GLN A 53 15.89 6.14 7.83
N GLN A 54 14.63 5.70 7.97
CA GLN A 54 13.61 5.81 6.92
C GLN A 54 13.20 7.25 6.54
N SER A 55 13.74 8.28 7.22
CA SER A 55 13.49 9.69 6.87
C SER A 55 14.48 10.26 5.84
N MET A 56 15.54 9.52 5.47
CA MET A 56 16.63 10.05 4.63
C MET A 56 16.53 9.66 3.15
N THR A 57 15.89 8.54 2.80
CA THR A 57 15.41 8.37 1.42
C THR A 57 14.08 9.11 1.29
N GLY A 58 13.88 9.85 0.18
CA GLY A 58 12.66 10.63 -0.04
C GLY A 58 11.42 9.78 -0.36
N GLU A 59 11.45 8.50 -0.04
CA GLU A 59 10.56 7.46 -0.54
C GLU A 59 9.21 7.47 0.17
N ARG A 60 8.20 6.97 -0.54
CA ARG A 60 6.81 7.11 -0.15
C ARG A 60 6.08 5.79 -0.39
N THR A 61 5.39 5.31 0.62
CA THR A 61 4.58 4.10 0.56
C THR A 61 3.23 4.39 -0.10
N VAL A 62 2.61 3.35 -0.68
CA VAL A 62 1.34 3.44 -1.43
C VAL A 62 0.23 4.16 -0.65
N LYS A 63 0.07 3.89 0.66
CA LYS A 63 -0.95 4.56 1.49
C LYS A 63 -0.80 6.07 1.63
N ARG A 64 0.37 6.64 1.34
CA ARG A 64 0.62 8.09 1.37
C ARG A 64 0.21 8.80 0.07
N LEU A 65 -0.24 8.08 -0.96
CA LEU A 65 -0.59 8.62 -2.29
C LEU A 65 -2.04 9.16 -2.41
N ARG A 66 -2.76 9.35 -1.30
CA ARG A 66 -4.19 9.75 -1.28
C ARG A 66 -5.04 8.83 -2.19
N LEU A 67 -5.08 7.56 -1.80
CA LEU A 67 -5.76 6.49 -2.53
C LEU A 67 -7.27 6.75 -2.68
N SER A 68 -7.86 6.27 -3.77
CA SER A 68 -9.30 6.31 -4.01
C SER A 68 -9.93 4.97 -3.61
N LYS A 69 -11.07 4.97 -2.91
CA LYS A 69 -11.81 3.74 -2.63
C LYS A 69 -12.18 3.06 -3.95
N ALA A 70 -11.94 1.75 -4.05
CA ALA A 70 -12.27 0.98 -5.24
C ALA A 70 -13.78 0.97 -5.50
N LEU A 71 -14.17 1.00 -6.78
CA LEU A 71 -15.47 0.50 -7.20
C LEU A 71 -15.40 -1.03 -7.24
N THR A 72 -16.36 -1.70 -6.63
CA THR A 72 -16.47 -3.16 -6.61
C THR A 72 -17.87 -3.58 -7.05
N ILE A 73 -17.98 -4.60 -7.91
CA ILE A 73 -19.25 -5.19 -8.36
C ILE A 73 -19.13 -6.72 -8.45
N PRO A 74 -20.24 -7.49 -8.41
CA PRO A 74 -20.21 -8.94 -8.63
C PRO A 74 -19.73 -9.31 -10.04
N ASP A 75 -19.01 -10.43 -10.17
CA ASP A 75 -18.44 -10.88 -11.45
C ASP A 75 -19.48 -11.33 -12.50
N HIS A 76 -20.70 -11.63 -12.07
CA HIS A 76 -21.86 -11.90 -12.93
C HIS A 76 -22.56 -10.63 -13.45
N THR A 77 -22.12 -9.42 -13.05
CA THR A 77 -22.66 -8.16 -13.60
C THR A 77 -22.44 -8.10 -15.11
N THR A 78 -23.40 -7.59 -15.88
CA THR A 78 -23.24 -7.42 -17.33
C THR A 78 -22.20 -6.33 -17.65
N VAL A 79 -21.53 -6.43 -18.81
CA VAL A 79 -20.59 -5.38 -19.26
C VAL A 79 -21.31 -4.03 -19.35
N TYR A 80 -22.55 -4.00 -19.85
CA TYR A 80 -23.38 -2.80 -19.91
C TYR A 80 -23.51 -2.10 -18.53
N GLU A 81 -23.89 -2.85 -17.50
CA GLU A 81 -24.08 -2.29 -16.16
C GLU A 81 -22.76 -1.94 -15.46
N ALA A 82 -21.68 -2.69 -15.74
CA ALA A 82 -20.33 -2.33 -15.30
C ALA A 82 -19.89 -0.98 -15.90
N CYS A 83 -20.04 -0.79 -17.21
CA CYS A 83 -19.76 0.48 -17.90
C CYS A 83 -20.58 1.64 -17.33
N ARG A 84 -21.89 1.45 -17.06
CA ARG A 84 -22.73 2.46 -16.41
C ARG A 84 -22.21 2.87 -15.02
N ARG A 85 -21.82 1.89 -14.20
CA ARG A 85 -21.29 2.15 -12.84
C ARG A 85 -19.92 2.83 -12.88
N MET A 86 -19.05 2.43 -13.80
CA MET A 86 -17.74 3.05 -14.04
C MET A 86 -17.91 4.53 -14.45
N ALA A 87 -18.77 4.81 -15.44
CA ALA A 87 -19.07 6.17 -15.89
C ALA A 87 -19.69 7.04 -14.76
N ALA A 88 -20.69 6.52 -14.04
CA ALA A 88 -21.33 7.24 -12.94
C ALA A 88 -20.37 7.55 -11.78
N ARG A 89 -19.35 6.70 -11.55
CA ARG A 89 -18.29 6.92 -10.55
C ARG A 89 -17.08 7.68 -11.07
N ARG A 90 -17.01 7.95 -12.39
CA ARG A 90 -15.86 8.54 -13.09
C ARG A 90 -14.55 7.77 -12.83
N VAL A 91 -14.61 6.44 -12.97
CA VAL A 91 -13.47 5.52 -12.86
C VAL A 91 -13.29 4.72 -14.15
N ASP A 92 -12.04 4.41 -14.50
CA ASP A 92 -11.64 3.65 -15.69
C ASP A 92 -11.33 2.16 -15.41
N ALA A 93 -11.45 1.75 -14.14
CA ALA A 93 -11.30 0.38 -13.70
C ALA A 93 -12.25 0.02 -12.53
N VAL A 94 -12.63 -1.26 -12.45
CA VAL A 94 -13.54 -1.82 -11.44
C VAL A 94 -13.05 -3.19 -10.95
N LEU A 95 -13.14 -3.41 -9.63
CA LEU A 95 -12.83 -4.69 -9.00
C LEU A 95 -14.04 -5.62 -9.01
N LEU A 96 -13.77 -6.92 -9.14
CA LEU A 96 -14.80 -7.94 -9.32
C LEU A 96 -14.73 -8.98 -8.22
N THR A 97 -15.87 -9.25 -7.59
CA THR A 97 -16.01 -10.25 -6.53
C THR A 97 -16.87 -11.43 -6.95
N ASP A 98 -16.50 -12.62 -6.48
CA ASP A 98 -17.27 -13.85 -6.66
C ASP A 98 -18.49 -13.93 -5.73
N SER A 99 -19.17 -15.09 -5.72
CA SER A 99 -20.29 -15.39 -4.82
C SER A 99 -19.93 -15.41 -3.32
N ASN A 100 -18.64 -15.48 -2.99
CA ASN A 100 -18.11 -15.48 -1.63
C ASN A 100 -17.65 -14.07 -1.18
N ALA A 101 -17.91 -13.05 -2.01
CA ALA A 101 -17.41 -11.68 -1.89
C ALA A 101 -15.86 -11.54 -1.95
N LEU A 102 -15.15 -12.56 -2.44
CA LEU A 102 -13.70 -12.55 -2.60
C LEU A 102 -13.29 -11.91 -3.93
N LEU A 103 -12.19 -11.16 -3.94
CA LEU A 103 -11.64 -10.55 -5.16
C LEU A 103 -11.22 -11.64 -6.16
N CYS A 104 -11.94 -11.75 -7.28
CA CYS A 104 -11.66 -12.73 -8.34
C CYS A 104 -11.11 -12.10 -9.63
N GLY A 105 -11.25 -10.79 -9.81
CA GLY A 105 -10.80 -10.12 -11.04
C GLY A 105 -10.79 -8.59 -11.00
N ILE A 106 -10.30 -8.02 -12.09
CA ILE A 106 -10.39 -6.58 -12.44
C ILE A 106 -10.87 -6.43 -13.88
N LEU A 107 -11.66 -5.39 -14.16
CA LEU A 107 -12.02 -4.96 -15.51
C LEU A 107 -11.59 -3.51 -15.71
N THR A 108 -10.99 -3.22 -16.86
CA THR A 108 -10.51 -1.89 -17.26
C THR A 108 -11.11 -1.42 -18.58
N ASP A 109 -11.01 -0.12 -18.87
CA ASP A 109 -11.28 0.46 -20.20
C ASP A 109 -10.60 -0.29 -21.37
N LYS A 110 -9.36 -0.72 -21.16
CA LYS A 110 -8.57 -1.55 -22.08
C LYS A 110 -9.18 -2.94 -22.27
N ASP A 111 -9.68 -3.57 -21.22
CA ASP A 111 -10.34 -4.88 -21.31
C ASP A 111 -11.67 -4.78 -22.07
N ILE A 112 -12.47 -3.75 -21.80
CA ILE A 112 -13.72 -3.46 -22.54
C ILE A 112 -13.40 -3.27 -24.03
N THR A 113 -12.45 -2.40 -24.36
CA THR A 113 -12.06 -2.11 -25.74
C THR A 113 -11.55 -3.35 -26.47
N THR A 114 -10.66 -4.13 -25.86
CA THR A 114 -9.93 -5.23 -26.54
C THR A 114 -10.61 -6.61 -26.45
N ARG A 115 -11.56 -6.81 -25.52
CA ARG A 115 -12.21 -8.11 -25.28
C ARG A 115 -13.73 -8.08 -25.46
N VAL A 116 -14.35 -6.91 -25.46
CA VAL A 116 -15.79 -6.74 -25.75
C VAL A 116 -15.95 -6.10 -27.13
N ILE A 117 -15.51 -4.86 -27.31
CA ILE A 117 -15.79 -4.06 -28.51
C ILE A 117 -15.07 -4.64 -29.73
N ALA A 118 -13.76 -4.88 -29.65
CA ALA A 118 -12.96 -5.52 -30.71
C ALA A 118 -13.29 -7.03 -30.94
N ARG A 119 -14.37 -7.53 -30.33
CA ARG A 119 -14.90 -8.90 -30.49
C ARG A 119 -16.41 -8.92 -30.71
N GLU A 120 -17.03 -7.75 -30.91
CA GLU A 120 -18.46 -7.58 -31.19
C GLU A 120 -19.39 -8.27 -30.17
N LEU A 121 -18.94 -8.40 -28.91
CA LEU A 121 -19.73 -9.02 -27.84
C LEU A 121 -20.84 -8.07 -27.37
N LYS A 122 -22.09 -8.55 -27.37
CA LYS A 122 -23.25 -7.84 -26.80
C LYS A 122 -23.00 -7.49 -25.33
N LEU A 123 -23.17 -6.23 -24.95
CA LEU A 123 -22.82 -5.73 -23.63
C LEU A 123 -23.83 -6.17 -22.55
N GLU A 124 -25.06 -6.44 -22.96
CA GLU A 124 -26.22 -6.77 -22.15
C GLU A 124 -26.26 -8.27 -21.80
N GLU A 125 -25.78 -9.12 -22.70
CA GLU A 125 -25.74 -10.59 -22.52
C GLU A 125 -24.40 -11.08 -21.95
N THR A 126 -23.32 -10.30 -22.07
CA THR A 126 -21.98 -10.70 -21.62
C THR A 126 -21.74 -10.31 -20.15
N PRO A 127 -21.53 -11.27 -19.22
CA PRO A 127 -21.10 -10.96 -17.86
C PRO A 127 -19.58 -10.66 -17.81
N VAL A 128 -19.18 -9.74 -16.92
CA VAL A 128 -17.79 -9.27 -16.82
C VAL A 128 -16.80 -10.39 -16.50
N SER A 129 -17.22 -11.46 -15.81
CA SER A 129 -16.42 -12.67 -15.54
C SER A 129 -15.89 -13.40 -16.79
N LYS A 130 -16.44 -13.12 -17.98
CA LYS A 130 -15.95 -13.65 -19.28
C LYS A 130 -14.85 -12.80 -19.91
N VAL A 131 -14.73 -11.52 -19.54
CA VAL A 131 -13.79 -10.56 -20.14
C VAL A 131 -12.80 -9.95 -19.14
N MET A 132 -13.02 -10.11 -17.84
CA MET A 132 -12.11 -9.62 -16.79
C MET A 132 -10.72 -10.23 -16.82
N THR A 133 -9.74 -9.49 -16.32
CA THR A 133 -8.44 -10.05 -15.95
C THR A 133 -8.58 -10.71 -14.58
N ARG A 134 -8.49 -12.05 -14.56
CA ARG A 134 -8.59 -12.86 -13.33
C ARG A 134 -7.34 -12.72 -12.47
N ASN A 135 -7.49 -12.91 -11.16
CA ASN A 135 -6.39 -12.95 -10.17
C ASN A 135 -5.39 -11.77 -10.32
N PRO A 136 -5.85 -10.50 -10.25
CA PRO A 136 -5.00 -9.34 -10.49
C PRO A 136 -3.84 -9.24 -9.51
N LEU A 137 -2.66 -8.89 -10.02
CA LEU A 137 -1.52 -8.53 -9.17
C LEU A 137 -1.87 -7.32 -8.30
N PHE A 138 -1.44 -7.36 -7.03
CA PHE A 138 -1.72 -6.33 -6.04
C PHE A 138 -0.43 -5.81 -5.36
N VAL A 139 -0.60 -4.78 -4.54
CA VAL A 139 0.42 -4.24 -3.62
C VAL A 139 -0.16 -4.09 -2.22
N LEU A 140 0.71 -4.12 -1.22
CA LEU A 140 0.32 -3.80 0.16
C LEU A 140 0.31 -2.28 0.35
N SER A 141 -0.42 -1.80 1.35
CA SER A 141 -0.51 -0.37 1.66
C SER A 141 0.84 0.28 2.00
N ASP A 142 1.79 -0.51 2.49
CA ASP A 142 3.15 -0.12 2.89
C ASP A 142 4.22 -0.37 1.81
N THR A 143 3.89 -1.06 0.71
CA THR A 143 4.77 -1.20 -0.48
C THR A 143 5.20 0.20 -0.96
N LEU A 144 6.43 0.33 -1.49
CA LEU A 144 6.90 1.61 -2.01
C LEU A 144 6.14 1.99 -3.30
N ALA A 145 5.85 3.29 -3.46
CA ALA A 145 5.19 3.81 -4.65
C ALA A 145 6.01 3.57 -5.93
N VAL A 146 7.34 3.50 -5.81
CA VAL A 146 8.24 3.17 -6.94
C VAL A 146 8.15 1.70 -7.34
N GLU A 147 8.02 0.78 -6.37
CA GLU A 147 7.82 -0.66 -6.64
C GLU A 147 6.44 -0.92 -7.28
N ALA A 148 5.41 -0.21 -6.80
CA ALA A 148 4.08 -0.26 -7.40
C ALA A 148 4.07 0.27 -8.84
N LEU A 149 4.77 1.38 -9.10
CA LEU A 149 4.97 1.93 -10.45
C LEU A 149 5.77 0.97 -11.36
N GLN A 150 6.83 0.34 -10.84
CA GLN A 150 7.61 -0.67 -11.57
C GLN A 150 6.75 -1.89 -11.95
N LYS A 151 5.94 -2.41 -11.02
CA LYS A 151 4.97 -3.50 -11.29
C LYS A 151 3.99 -3.13 -12.41
N MET A 152 3.44 -1.91 -12.39
CA MET A 152 2.56 -1.40 -13.45
C MET A 152 3.24 -1.33 -14.82
N VAL A 153 4.45 -0.76 -14.89
CA VAL A 153 5.22 -0.60 -16.14
C VAL A 153 5.63 -1.96 -16.70
N GLN A 154 6.18 -2.86 -15.89
CA GLN A 154 6.60 -4.20 -16.30
C GLN A 154 5.41 -5.06 -16.75
N GLY A 155 4.30 -5.02 -15.99
CA GLY A 155 3.07 -5.77 -16.26
C GLY A 155 2.18 -5.16 -17.36
N LYS A 156 2.50 -3.96 -17.87
CA LYS A 156 1.76 -3.25 -18.94
C LYS A 156 0.28 -2.99 -18.59
N PHE A 157 0.01 -2.69 -17.32
CA PHE A 157 -1.29 -2.28 -16.77
C PHE A 157 -1.17 -1.00 -15.94
N ARG A 158 -2.28 -0.27 -15.77
CA ARG A 158 -2.31 1.03 -15.09
C ARG A 158 -2.85 0.98 -13.65
N HIS A 159 -3.43 -0.14 -13.25
CA HIS A 159 -4.18 -0.25 -11.99
C HIS A 159 -3.66 -1.41 -11.12
N LEU A 160 -3.60 -1.18 -9.80
CA LEU A 160 -3.24 -2.17 -8.79
C LEU A 160 -4.26 -2.12 -7.63
N PRO A 161 -4.92 -3.22 -7.26
CA PRO A 161 -5.59 -3.33 -5.97
C PRO A 161 -4.58 -3.08 -4.85
N VAL A 162 -4.99 -2.32 -3.83
CA VAL A 162 -4.19 -2.08 -2.63
C VAL A 162 -4.80 -2.87 -1.48
N VAL A 163 -3.98 -3.72 -0.86
CA VAL A 163 -4.38 -4.61 0.23
C VAL A 163 -3.81 -4.11 1.56
N GLU A 164 -4.62 -4.17 2.62
CA GLU A 164 -4.20 -3.94 4.01
C GLU A 164 -4.93 -4.95 4.90
N ASN A 165 -4.22 -5.61 5.83
CA ASN A 165 -4.76 -6.65 6.71
C ASN A 165 -5.48 -7.83 6.02
N GLY A 166 -5.23 -8.05 4.72
CA GLY A 166 -5.90 -9.07 3.90
C GLY A 166 -7.12 -8.56 3.12
N GLU A 167 -7.60 -7.35 3.41
CA GLU A 167 -8.74 -6.72 2.71
C GLU A 167 -8.28 -5.75 1.62
N VAL A 168 -9.10 -5.58 0.58
CA VAL A 168 -8.82 -4.64 -0.52
C VAL A 168 -9.40 -3.26 -0.19
N ILE A 169 -8.54 -2.36 0.29
CA ILE A 169 -8.95 -1.03 0.77
C ILE A 169 -9.16 -0.02 -0.36
N ALA A 170 -8.45 -0.15 -1.47
CA ALA A 170 -8.41 0.87 -2.52
C ALA A 170 -7.95 0.34 -3.89
N LEU A 171 -8.08 1.18 -4.91
CA LEU A 171 -7.46 0.98 -6.22
C LEU A 171 -6.42 2.09 -6.45
N LEU A 172 -5.18 1.68 -6.74
CA LEU A 172 -4.09 2.58 -7.13
C LEU A 172 -4.04 2.67 -8.66
N ASP A 173 -4.02 3.90 -9.17
CA ASP A 173 -3.81 4.25 -10.58
C ASP A 173 -2.38 4.78 -10.75
N ILE A 174 -1.71 4.41 -11.84
CA ILE A 174 -0.38 4.87 -12.25
C ILE A 174 -0.27 6.40 -12.23
N ALA A 175 -1.34 7.12 -12.57
CA ALA A 175 -1.37 8.58 -12.52
C ALA A 175 -1.12 9.12 -11.10
N LYS A 176 -1.59 8.44 -10.04
CA LYS A 176 -1.31 8.83 -8.64
C LYS A 176 0.18 8.76 -8.32
N CYS A 177 0.87 7.73 -8.82
CA CYS A 177 2.32 7.59 -8.66
C CYS A 177 3.08 8.69 -9.42
N LEU A 178 2.64 9.01 -10.65
CA LEU A 178 3.24 10.06 -11.47
C LEU A 178 3.03 11.46 -10.87
N TYR A 179 1.81 11.80 -10.43
CA TYR A 179 1.52 13.07 -9.77
C TYR A 179 2.29 13.23 -8.44
N ASP A 180 2.47 12.16 -7.65
CA ASP A 180 3.31 12.23 -6.45
C ASP A 180 4.78 12.47 -6.78
N ALA A 181 5.31 11.80 -7.81
CA ALA A 181 6.69 11.99 -8.29
C ALA A 181 6.93 13.42 -8.78
N ILE A 182 6.06 13.95 -9.64
CA ILE A 182 6.12 15.34 -10.14
C ILE A 182 6.07 16.32 -8.96
N ALA A 183 5.05 16.21 -8.10
CA ALA A 183 4.91 17.09 -6.94
C ALA A 183 6.08 16.98 -5.95
N ARG A 184 6.80 15.84 -5.90
CA ARG A 184 8.04 15.68 -5.12
C ARG A 184 9.22 16.38 -5.79
N MET A 185 9.37 16.26 -7.11
CA MET A 185 10.41 16.94 -7.88
C MET A 185 10.28 18.46 -7.79
N GLU A 186 9.07 19.00 -7.94
CA GLU A 186 8.78 20.44 -7.77
C GLU A 186 9.19 20.93 -6.37
N ARG A 187 8.77 20.22 -5.32
CA ARG A 187 9.13 20.55 -3.92
C ARG A 187 10.61 20.38 -3.61
N ALA A 188 11.34 19.53 -4.35
CA ALA A 188 12.79 19.40 -4.22
C ALA A 188 13.51 20.55 -4.94
N ALA A 189 13.09 20.88 -6.16
CA ALA A 189 13.63 21.99 -6.94
C ALA A 189 13.45 23.34 -6.22
N GLU A 190 12.28 23.61 -5.65
CA GLU A 190 12.01 24.87 -4.95
C GLU A 190 12.87 25.03 -3.68
N LYS A 191 13.08 23.93 -2.94
CA LYS A 191 14.05 23.91 -1.83
C LYS A 191 15.48 24.13 -2.31
N GLY A 192 15.85 23.56 -3.47
CA GLY A 192 17.15 23.79 -4.11
C GLY A 192 17.40 25.26 -4.44
N LYS A 193 16.40 25.96 -5.01
CA LYS A 193 16.45 27.41 -5.25
C LYS A 193 16.65 28.20 -3.96
N ALA A 194 15.87 27.90 -2.92
CA ALA A 194 15.94 28.59 -1.64
C ALA A 194 17.32 28.41 -0.96
N ILE A 195 17.91 27.22 -1.06
CA ILE A 195 19.28 26.94 -0.58
C ILE A 195 20.31 27.73 -1.41
N ALA A 196 20.21 27.72 -2.74
CA ALA A 196 21.13 28.46 -3.61
C ALA A 196 21.10 29.97 -3.35
N ALA A 197 19.90 30.56 -3.23
CA ALA A 197 19.73 31.97 -2.90
C ALA A 197 20.29 32.34 -1.50
N ALA A 198 20.19 31.42 -0.53
CA ALA A 198 20.81 31.62 0.79
C ALA A 198 22.35 31.57 0.73
N VAL A 199 22.93 30.67 -0.07
CA VAL A 199 24.39 30.60 -0.29
C VAL A 199 24.91 31.86 -0.97
N GLU A 200 24.27 32.31 -2.07
CA GLU A 200 24.60 33.60 -2.71
C GLU A 200 24.45 34.78 -1.75
N GLY A 201 23.48 34.72 -0.83
CA GLY A 201 23.29 35.73 0.21
C GLY A 201 24.47 35.80 1.19
N VAL A 202 25.02 34.64 1.59
CA VAL A 202 26.22 34.56 2.42
C VAL A 202 27.45 35.09 1.67
N GLU A 203 27.67 34.65 0.42
CA GLU A 203 28.80 35.10 -0.41
C GLU A 203 28.84 36.63 -0.58
N LYS A 204 27.67 37.26 -0.74
CA LYS A 204 27.55 38.73 -0.92
C LYS A 204 27.74 39.52 0.38
N HIS A 205 27.45 38.94 1.55
CA HIS A 205 27.65 39.61 2.85
C HIS A 205 29.03 39.31 3.47
N TRP A 206 29.66 38.18 3.14
CA TRP A 206 30.97 37.76 3.67
C TRP A 206 32.14 38.11 2.73
N GLY A 207 32.02 39.23 2.03
CA GLY A 207 32.96 39.63 0.98
C GLY A 207 34.43 39.72 1.46
N ALA A 208 35.31 39.04 0.72
CA ALA A 208 36.77 39.25 0.73
C ALA A 208 37.52 39.11 2.08
N SER A 209 37.31 38.02 2.82
CA SER A 209 38.12 37.72 4.02
C SER A 209 38.75 36.30 4.09
N VAL A 210 38.50 35.42 3.10
CA VAL A 210 39.16 34.10 3.03
C VAL A 210 39.73 33.86 1.63
N SER A 211 41.04 34.07 1.48
CA SER A 211 41.80 33.66 0.29
C SER A 211 42.05 32.14 0.31
N GLY A 212 41.02 31.37 -0.02
CA GLY A 212 41.05 29.91 -0.15
C GLY A 212 40.21 29.45 -1.36
N PRO A 213 40.49 28.27 -1.94
CA PRO A 213 39.98 27.95 -3.29
C PRO A 213 38.47 27.68 -3.33
N ASN A 214 37.78 28.34 -4.27
CA ASN A 214 36.35 28.21 -4.55
C ASN A 214 35.89 26.79 -4.95
N THR A 215 36.83 25.90 -5.25
CA THR A 215 36.60 24.54 -5.75
C THR A 215 35.70 23.69 -4.83
N PHE A 216 35.67 23.95 -3.52
CA PHE A 216 34.77 23.24 -2.60
C PHE A 216 33.29 23.57 -2.85
N ILE A 217 32.96 24.86 -3.06
CA ILE A 217 31.60 25.31 -3.34
C ILE A 217 31.18 24.87 -4.75
N GLU A 218 32.07 24.94 -5.74
CA GLU A 218 31.81 24.38 -7.08
C GLU A 218 31.57 22.86 -7.02
N THR A 219 32.37 22.10 -6.27
CA THR A 219 32.19 20.64 -6.12
C THR A 219 30.86 20.29 -5.44
N LEU A 220 30.42 21.09 -4.48
CA LEU A 220 29.09 20.94 -3.86
C LEU A 220 27.97 21.28 -4.86
N ARG A 221 28.11 22.36 -5.62
CA ARG A 221 27.15 22.79 -6.67
C ARG A 221 27.01 21.72 -7.75
N GLU A 222 28.11 21.22 -8.30
CA GLU A 222 28.14 20.13 -9.27
C GLU A 222 27.41 18.88 -8.74
N ARG A 223 27.76 18.43 -7.53
CA ARG A 223 27.24 17.18 -6.94
C ARG A 223 25.81 17.27 -6.41
N MET A 224 25.26 18.47 -6.23
CA MET A 224 23.87 18.67 -5.78
C MET A 224 22.86 18.87 -6.92
N PHE A 225 23.29 19.27 -8.13
CA PHE A 225 22.39 19.77 -9.18
C PHE A 225 22.25 18.92 -10.46
N ARG A 226 22.85 17.72 -10.54
CA ARG A 226 22.60 16.78 -11.65
C ARG A 226 22.44 15.31 -11.18
N PRO A 227 21.74 14.45 -11.95
CA PRO A 227 21.29 14.63 -13.34
C PRO A 227 19.99 15.45 -13.51
N SER A 228 20.00 16.33 -14.51
CA SER A 228 18.80 16.91 -15.13
C SER A 228 18.44 16.11 -16.38
N LEU A 229 17.17 16.09 -16.79
CA LEU A 229 16.67 15.28 -17.93
C LEU A 229 17.49 15.42 -19.23
N SER A 230 18.09 16.59 -19.46
CA SER A 230 19.04 16.84 -20.56
C SER A 230 20.14 15.79 -20.70
N THR A 231 20.67 15.27 -19.59
CA THR A 231 21.80 14.33 -19.59
C THR A 231 21.37 12.94 -20.05
N ILE A 232 20.15 12.52 -19.74
CA ILE A 232 19.62 11.18 -20.07
C ILE A 232 19.20 11.12 -21.55
N ILE A 233 18.72 12.23 -22.12
CA ILE A 233 18.21 12.26 -23.50
C ILE A 233 19.35 12.29 -24.55
N SER A 234 20.53 12.79 -24.19
CA SER A 234 21.66 12.91 -25.15
C SER A 234 22.50 11.64 -25.35
N GLU A 235 22.44 10.66 -24.45
CA GLU A 235 23.29 9.45 -24.57
C GLU A 235 22.78 8.43 -25.60
N ASN A 236 21.51 8.47 -25.98
CA ASN A 236 20.87 7.46 -26.84
C ASN A 236 20.73 7.91 -28.32
N SER A 237 21.69 8.69 -28.83
CA SER A 237 21.69 9.21 -30.21
C SER A 237 22.98 8.85 -30.97
N LYS A 238 23.31 7.56 -31.00
CA LYS A 238 24.26 6.92 -31.92
C LYS A 238 23.83 5.48 -32.20
#